data_AF-A0A8R1XNS7-F1
#
_entry.id   AF-A0A8R1XNS7-F1
#
_cell.length_a   1.000
_cell.length_b   1.000
_cell.length_c   1.000
_cell.angle_alpha   90.00
_cell.angle_beta   90.00
_cell.angle_gamma   90.00
#
_symmetry.space_group_name_H-M   'P 1'
#
loop_
_entity.id
_entity.type
_entity.pdbx_description
1 polymer ?
#
loop_
_entity_poly.entity_id
_entity_poly.type
_entity_poly.pdbx_seq_one_letter_code
_entity_poly.pdbx_strand_id
1 'polypeptide(L)'
;MMDCSTNRREIFAFVIEAGIKLEAKNSTICTAAILTYRTLRKNSTFELCPYTIASACLLLAAKIEEDELVKTRDVVNVAYRFALSILHPRAPILQIDDELWTLRTSLSRMEYIVLRLLKFRLAVENPHKYLLHYISSLMHWYPHEFTKFNIGAISFIILRDAHVNPDWVLSHSPQTIAIVCLAVALRITKVSIDVRWYSVFYPSMTKSKLRRLEDELVTLVLKR
;
A
#
# COMPACT_ATOMS: atom_id res chain seq x y z
N MET A 1 0.41 -21.81 16.36
CA MET A 1 -0.99 -21.43 16.07
C MET A 1 -1.10 -19.93 16.29
N MET A 2 -0.86 -19.14 15.23
CA MET A 2 -0.87 -17.66 15.26
C MET A 2 -2.27 -17.15 14.87
N ASP A 3 -2.79 -16.19 15.61
CA ASP A 3 -4.10 -15.57 15.37
C ASP A 3 -4.15 -14.97 13.95
N CYS A 4 -5.12 -15.41 13.14
CA CYS A 4 -5.16 -15.17 11.69
C CYS A 4 -5.32 -13.68 11.34
N SER A 5 -5.87 -12.89 12.26
CA SER A 5 -6.15 -11.46 12.05
C SER A 5 -4.92 -10.58 12.30
N THR A 6 -4.23 -10.79 13.41
CA THR A 6 -3.02 -10.02 13.79
C THR A 6 -1.89 -10.23 12.79
N ASN A 7 -1.70 -11.48 12.34
CA ASN A 7 -0.66 -11.82 11.37
C ASN A 7 -0.89 -11.12 10.00
N ARG A 8 -2.14 -10.94 9.57
CA ARG A 8 -2.43 -10.25 8.31
C ARG A 8 -1.97 -8.80 8.31
N ARG A 9 -2.20 -8.09 9.43
CA ARG A 9 -1.79 -6.68 9.55
C ARG A 9 -0.29 -6.53 9.45
N GLU A 10 0.48 -7.42 10.09
CA GLU A 10 1.94 -7.42 10.05
C GLU A 10 2.48 -7.64 8.63
N ILE A 11 1.83 -8.51 7.84
CA ILE A 11 2.21 -8.75 6.44
C ILE A 11 2.01 -7.50 5.59
N PHE A 12 0.88 -6.79 5.72
CA PHE A 12 0.66 -5.56 4.95
C PHE A 12 1.51 -4.39 5.46
N ALA A 13 1.78 -4.33 6.76
CA ALA A 13 2.77 -3.40 7.32
C ALA A 13 4.16 -3.65 6.72
N PHE A 14 4.56 -4.91 6.59
CA PHE A 14 5.79 -5.31 5.90
C PHE A 14 5.80 -4.83 4.44
N VAL A 15 4.72 -5.04 3.67
CA VAL A 15 4.66 -4.57 2.27
C VAL A 15 4.89 -3.05 2.19
N ILE A 16 4.25 -2.29 3.07
CA ILE A 16 4.38 -0.83 3.11
C ILE A 16 5.80 -0.42 3.51
N GLU A 17 6.34 -0.98 4.59
CA GLU A 17 7.69 -0.65 5.07
C GLU A 17 8.77 -1.06 4.06
N ALA A 18 8.63 -2.22 3.44
CA ALA A 18 9.53 -2.68 2.40
C ALA A 18 9.49 -1.75 1.18
N GLY A 19 8.28 -1.38 0.74
CA GLY A 19 8.10 -0.42 -0.35
C GLY A 19 8.74 0.93 -0.07
N ILE A 20 8.61 1.46 1.16
CA ILE A 20 9.25 2.71 1.58
C ILE A 20 10.77 2.59 1.54
N LYS A 21 11.34 1.50 2.08
CA LYS A 21 12.79 1.26 2.09
C LYS A 21 13.39 1.09 0.68
N LEU A 22 12.56 0.65 -0.28
CA LEU A 22 12.93 0.50 -1.69
C LEU A 22 12.67 1.76 -2.50
N GLU A 23 12.15 2.82 -1.88
CA GLU A 23 11.76 4.06 -2.56
C GLU A 23 10.75 3.82 -3.69
N ALA A 24 9.93 2.78 -3.56
CA ALA A 24 8.92 2.43 -4.55
C ALA A 24 7.85 3.53 -4.66
N LYS A 25 7.30 3.71 -5.86
CA LYS A 25 6.14 4.60 -6.07
C LYS A 25 4.99 4.17 -5.15
N ASN A 26 4.22 5.13 -4.64
CA ASN A 26 3.05 4.82 -3.78
C ASN A 26 2.05 3.89 -4.50
N SER A 27 1.89 4.03 -5.83
CA SER A 27 1.04 3.13 -6.62
C SER A 27 1.56 1.69 -6.61
N THR A 28 2.87 1.48 -6.78
CA THR A 28 3.55 0.18 -6.65
C THR A 28 3.25 -0.48 -5.32
N ILE A 29 3.38 0.25 -4.21
CA ILE A 29 3.12 -0.27 -2.85
C ILE A 29 1.65 -0.68 -2.69
N CYS A 30 0.72 0.14 -3.18
CA CYS A 30 -0.72 -0.15 -3.09
C CYS A 30 -1.12 -1.35 -3.96
N THR A 31 -0.60 -1.42 -5.19
CA THR A 31 -0.77 -2.57 -6.09
C THR A 31 -0.22 -3.84 -5.44
N ALA A 32 0.98 -3.77 -4.84
CA ALA A 32 1.58 -4.90 -4.12
C ALA A 32 0.71 -5.39 -2.95
N ALA A 33 0.15 -4.46 -2.16
CA ALA A 33 -0.75 -4.80 -1.05
C ALA A 33 -2.02 -5.52 -1.56
N ILE A 34 -2.62 -5.05 -2.65
CA ILE A 34 -3.83 -5.66 -3.24
C ILE A 34 -3.52 -7.04 -3.85
N LEU A 35 -2.38 -7.18 -4.54
CA LEU A 35 -1.94 -8.48 -5.08
C LEU A 35 -1.66 -9.49 -3.95
N THR A 36 -0.99 -9.04 -2.89
CA THR A 36 -0.72 -9.85 -1.69
C THR A 36 -2.03 -10.31 -1.07
N TYR A 37 -2.96 -9.39 -0.86
CA TYR A 37 -4.28 -9.69 -0.32
C TYR A 37 -5.06 -10.72 -1.16
N ARG A 38 -5.11 -10.53 -2.47
CA ARG A 38 -5.78 -11.47 -3.40
C ARG A 38 -5.13 -12.86 -3.37
N THR A 39 -3.81 -12.91 -3.18
CA THR A 39 -3.04 -14.16 -3.16
C THR A 39 -3.25 -14.92 -1.86
N LEU A 40 -3.13 -14.25 -0.71
CA LEU A 40 -3.31 -14.87 0.62
C LEU A 40 -4.72 -15.40 0.87
N ARG A 41 -5.72 -14.97 0.08
CA ARG A 41 -7.08 -15.54 0.11
C ARG A 41 -7.22 -16.85 -0.67
N LYS A 42 -6.18 -17.32 -1.37
CA LYS A 42 -6.22 -18.59 -2.12
C LYS A 42 -5.87 -19.75 -1.18
N ASN A 43 -6.65 -20.84 -1.28
CA ASN A 43 -6.50 -22.02 -0.43
C ASN A 43 -5.09 -22.65 -0.48
N SER A 44 -4.38 -22.53 -1.60
CA SER A 44 -3.04 -23.12 -1.77
C SER A 44 -1.91 -22.34 -1.10
N THR A 45 -2.21 -21.30 -0.31
CA THR A 45 -1.18 -20.44 0.30
C THR A 45 -0.82 -20.78 1.74
N PHE A 46 -1.52 -21.72 2.38
CA PHE A 46 -1.27 -22.07 3.78
C PHE A 46 0.13 -22.63 4.05
N GLU A 47 0.76 -23.26 3.05
CA GLU A 47 2.11 -23.82 3.15
C GLU A 47 3.21 -22.83 2.75
N LEU A 48 2.83 -21.68 2.18
CA LEU A 48 3.77 -20.69 1.66
C LEU A 48 4.04 -19.61 2.71
N CYS A 49 5.29 -19.19 2.85
CA CYS A 49 5.64 -18.07 3.72
C CYS A 49 4.95 -16.78 3.23
N PRO A 50 4.10 -16.12 4.04
CA PRO A 50 3.38 -14.93 3.62
C PRO A 50 4.29 -13.74 3.25
N TYR A 51 5.44 -13.60 3.91
CA TYR A 51 6.42 -12.56 3.59
C TYR A 51 7.08 -12.80 2.23
N THR A 52 7.36 -14.06 1.87
CA THR A 52 7.87 -14.40 0.53
C THR A 52 6.82 -14.13 -0.55
N ILE A 53 5.54 -14.41 -0.28
CA ILE A 53 4.43 -14.03 -1.18
C ILE A 53 4.38 -12.50 -1.34
N ALA A 54 4.43 -11.76 -0.24
CA ALA A 54 4.39 -10.30 -0.23
C ALA A 54 5.55 -9.69 -1.03
N SER A 55 6.78 -10.20 -0.85
CA SER A 55 7.95 -9.78 -1.63
C SER A 55 7.80 -10.09 -3.13
N ALA A 56 7.24 -11.25 -3.49
CA ALA A 56 6.98 -11.59 -4.89
C ALA A 56 5.90 -10.68 -5.50
N CYS A 57 4.84 -10.36 -4.74
CA CYS A 57 3.81 -9.42 -5.15
C CYS A 57 4.37 -8.00 -5.34
N LEU A 58 5.36 -7.59 -4.54
CA LEU A 58 6.03 -6.30 -4.69
C LEU A 58 6.82 -6.20 -6.00
N LEU A 59 7.56 -7.28 -6.36
CA LEU A 59 8.25 -7.35 -7.66
C LEU A 59 7.27 -7.34 -8.83
N LEU A 60 6.17 -8.08 -8.73
CA LEU A 60 5.12 -8.07 -9.75
C LEU A 60 4.49 -6.69 -9.90
N ALA A 61 4.18 -6.02 -8.78
CA ALA A 61 3.64 -4.67 -8.79
C ALA A 61 4.58 -3.67 -9.45
N ALA A 62 5.89 -3.76 -9.17
CA ALA A 62 6.89 -2.91 -9.80
C ALA A 62 6.93 -3.11 -11.33
N LYS A 63 6.77 -4.35 -11.81
CA LYS A 63 6.67 -4.62 -13.25
C LYS A 63 5.37 -4.08 -13.87
N ILE A 64 4.26 -4.13 -13.14
CA ILE A 64 2.95 -3.64 -13.61
C ILE A 64 2.91 -2.11 -13.67
N GLU A 65 3.51 -1.44 -12.68
CA GLU A 65 3.52 0.02 -12.53
C GLU A 65 4.75 0.68 -13.18
N GLU A 66 5.55 -0.10 -13.90
CA GLU A 66 6.79 0.33 -14.58
C GLU A 66 7.71 1.12 -13.62
N ASP A 67 8.00 0.50 -12.47
CA ASP A 67 8.80 1.08 -11.39
C ASP A 67 10.22 0.49 -11.39
N GLU A 68 11.11 1.14 -12.15
CA GLU A 68 12.48 0.68 -12.37
C GLU A 68 13.40 0.80 -11.13
N LEU A 69 12.97 1.53 -10.11
CA LEU A 69 13.72 1.67 -8.85
C LEU A 69 13.73 0.35 -8.06
N VAL A 70 12.67 -0.45 -8.17
CA VAL A 70 12.50 -1.69 -7.40
C VAL A 70 13.18 -2.85 -8.12
N LYS A 71 14.38 -3.24 -7.63
CA LYS A 71 15.14 -4.37 -8.19
C LYS A 71 15.01 -5.62 -7.32
N THR A 72 15.06 -6.80 -7.97
CA THR A 72 15.01 -8.09 -7.28
C THR A 72 16.04 -8.22 -6.16
N ARG A 73 17.26 -7.73 -6.38
CA ARG A 73 18.33 -7.73 -5.36
C ARG A 73 17.92 -6.96 -4.11
N ASP A 74 17.35 -5.78 -4.28
CA ASP A 74 17.02 -4.89 -3.18
C ASP A 74 15.81 -5.41 -2.40
N VAL A 75 14.82 -5.99 -3.10
CA VAL A 75 13.69 -6.67 -2.45
C VAL A 75 14.16 -7.84 -1.58
N VAL A 76 15.09 -8.68 -2.08
CA VAL A 76 15.66 -9.78 -1.29
C VAL A 76 16.38 -9.25 -0.04
N ASN A 77 17.18 -8.19 -0.20
CA ASN A 77 17.89 -7.56 0.93
C ASN A 77 16.93 -7.04 1.99
N VAL A 78 15.84 -6.37 1.58
CA VAL A 78 14.84 -5.82 2.50
C VAL A 78 14.04 -6.93 3.18
N ALA A 79 13.62 -7.96 2.44
CA ALA A 79 12.89 -9.10 2.98
C ALA A 79 13.73 -9.89 4.00
N TYR A 80 15.01 -10.12 3.70
CA TYR A 80 15.93 -10.78 4.61
C TYR A 80 16.22 -9.92 5.85
N ARG A 81 16.46 -8.62 5.69
CA ARG A 81 16.63 -7.71 6.82
C ARG A 81 15.40 -7.69 7.73
N PHE A 82 14.20 -7.77 7.16
CA PHE A 82 12.98 -7.87 7.93
C PHE A 82 12.88 -9.20 8.68
N ALA A 83 13.13 -10.32 8.02
CA ALA A 83 13.18 -11.64 8.66
C ALA A 83 14.22 -11.70 9.80
N LEU A 84 15.40 -11.12 9.58
CA LEU A 84 16.41 -10.94 10.62
C LEU A 84 15.94 -10.02 11.73
N SER A 85 15.26 -8.90 11.46
CA SER A 85 14.77 -8.04 12.54
C SER A 85 13.77 -8.75 13.46
N ILE A 86 13.03 -9.72 12.94
CA ILE A 86 12.12 -10.57 13.72
C ILE A 86 12.90 -11.58 14.58
N LEU A 87 13.97 -12.18 14.04
CA LEU A 87 14.70 -13.28 14.70
C LEU A 87 15.91 -12.79 15.53
N HIS A 88 16.73 -11.93 14.93
CA HIS A 88 18.01 -11.41 15.45
C HIS A 88 18.25 -9.95 15.00
N PRO A 89 17.79 -8.94 15.76
CA PRO A 89 17.94 -7.52 15.41
C PRO A 89 19.37 -7.01 15.18
N ARG A 90 20.40 -7.79 15.57
CA ARG A 90 21.83 -7.42 15.47
C ARG A 90 22.62 -8.22 14.43
N ALA A 91 21.95 -9.01 13.60
CA ALA A 91 22.63 -9.81 12.59
C ALA A 91 23.28 -8.93 11.50
N PRO A 92 24.44 -9.34 10.96
CA PRO A 92 25.14 -8.60 9.92
C PRO A 92 24.35 -8.53 8.61
N ILE A 93 24.71 -7.57 7.76
CA ILE A 93 24.15 -7.43 6.40
C ILE A 93 24.48 -8.69 5.59
N LEU A 94 23.53 -9.19 4.79
CA LEU A 94 23.75 -10.28 3.83
C LEU A 94 25.04 -10.05 3.06
N GLN A 95 25.99 -10.96 3.22
CA GLN A 95 27.10 -11.06 2.29
C GLN A 95 26.59 -11.67 0.99
N ILE A 96 27.23 -11.30 -0.13
CA ILE A 96 26.93 -11.89 -1.43
C ILE A 96 27.48 -13.31 -1.39
N ASP A 97 26.61 -14.26 -1.07
CA ASP A 97 26.95 -15.68 -0.94
C ASP A 97 25.88 -16.55 -1.63
N ASP A 98 26.10 -17.85 -1.70
CA ASP A 98 25.18 -18.85 -2.27
C ASP A 98 23.77 -18.78 -1.67
N GLU A 99 23.67 -18.33 -0.42
CA GLU A 99 22.41 -18.11 0.28
C GLU A 99 21.56 -17.00 -0.39
N LEU A 100 22.20 -15.88 -0.77
CA LEU A 100 21.53 -14.78 -1.47
C LEU A 100 21.02 -15.24 -2.85
N TRP A 101 21.80 -16.03 -3.57
CA TRP A 101 21.41 -16.60 -4.87
C TRP A 101 20.22 -17.56 -4.74
N THR A 102 20.21 -18.38 -3.69
CA THR A 102 19.11 -19.29 -3.38
C THR A 102 17.82 -18.54 -3.04
N LEU A 103 17.91 -17.49 -2.21
CA LEU A 103 16.77 -16.64 -1.88
C LEU A 103 16.21 -15.94 -3.12
N ARG A 104 17.08 -15.40 -3.97
CA ARG A 104 16.68 -14.75 -5.22
C ARG A 104 15.96 -15.72 -6.15
N THR A 105 16.49 -16.93 -6.31
CA THR A 105 15.89 -18.00 -7.13
C THR A 105 14.53 -18.41 -6.58
N SER A 106 14.41 -18.53 -5.26
CA SER A 106 13.15 -18.85 -4.57
C SER A 106 12.11 -17.76 -4.77
N LEU A 107 12.51 -16.48 -4.71
CA LEU A 107 11.63 -15.34 -4.93
C LEU A 107 11.13 -15.28 -6.38
N SER A 108 12.00 -15.53 -7.37
CA SER A 108 11.58 -15.64 -8.78
C SER A 108 10.63 -16.82 -9.01
N ARG A 109 10.83 -17.96 -8.34
CA ARG A 109 9.86 -19.08 -8.39
C ARG A 109 8.52 -18.70 -7.76
N MET A 110 8.55 -18.00 -6.63
CA MET A 110 7.34 -17.53 -5.96
C MET A 110 6.54 -16.57 -6.84
N GLU A 111 7.22 -15.68 -7.57
CA GLU A 111 6.58 -14.81 -8.56
C GLU A 111 5.75 -15.60 -9.60
N TYR A 112 6.30 -16.68 -10.16
CA TYR A 112 5.54 -17.56 -11.06
C TYR A 112 4.34 -18.23 -10.39
N ILE A 113 4.49 -18.65 -9.13
CA ILE A 113 3.39 -19.25 -8.35
C ILE A 113 2.28 -18.22 -8.14
N VAL A 114 2.61 -16.98 -7.75
CA VAL A 114 1.65 -15.88 -7.57
C VAL A 114 0.88 -15.61 -8.87
N LEU A 115 1.57 -15.53 -10.01
CA LEU A 115 0.93 -15.36 -11.32
C LEU A 115 -0.12 -16.44 -11.62
N ARG A 116 0.22 -17.71 -11.34
CA ARG A 116 -0.70 -18.85 -11.52
C ARG A 116 -1.87 -18.80 -10.55
N LEU A 117 -1.62 -18.50 -9.27
CA LEU A 117 -2.67 -18.38 -8.24
C LEU A 117 -3.68 -17.27 -8.56
N LEU A 118 -3.21 -16.16 -9.13
CA LEU A 118 -4.04 -15.04 -9.56
C LEU A 118 -4.63 -15.24 -10.96
N LYS A 119 -4.28 -16.32 -11.68
CA LYS A 119 -4.67 -16.57 -13.07
C LYS A 119 -4.40 -15.36 -13.98
N PHE A 120 -3.26 -14.71 -13.77
CA PHE A 120 -2.86 -13.48 -14.47
C PHE A 120 -3.86 -12.30 -14.35
N ARG A 121 -4.78 -12.32 -13.38
CA ARG A 121 -5.69 -11.20 -13.07
C ARG A 121 -4.98 -10.16 -12.19
N LEU A 122 -4.05 -9.44 -12.80
CA LEU A 122 -3.16 -8.50 -12.12
C LEU A 122 -3.67 -7.06 -12.12
N ALA A 123 -4.74 -6.75 -12.87
CA ALA A 123 -5.31 -5.41 -12.92
C ALA A 123 -5.81 -4.96 -11.54
N VAL A 124 -5.36 -3.77 -11.12
CA VAL A 124 -5.73 -3.12 -9.87
C VAL A 124 -6.23 -1.70 -10.19
N GLU A 125 -7.47 -1.41 -9.80
CA GLU A 125 -8.00 -0.05 -9.93
C GLU A 125 -7.49 0.81 -8.78
N ASN A 126 -6.43 1.57 -9.05
CA ASN A 126 -5.77 2.41 -8.05
C ASN A 126 -6.52 3.74 -7.81
N PRO A 127 -6.77 4.13 -6.54
CA PRO A 127 -7.34 5.44 -6.20
C PRO A 127 -6.48 6.63 -6.61
N HIS A 128 -5.19 6.41 -6.90
CA HIS A 128 -4.18 7.41 -7.23
C HIS A 128 -4.63 8.39 -8.33
N LYS A 129 -5.26 7.91 -9.42
CA LYS A 129 -5.69 8.80 -10.51
C LYS A 129 -6.76 9.81 -10.07
N TYR A 130 -7.69 9.35 -9.24
CA TYR A 130 -8.78 10.18 -8.71
C TYR A 130 -8.21 11.16 -7.68
N LEU A 131 -7.34 10.68 -6.79
CA LEU A 131 -6.70 11.51 -5.80
C LEU A 131 -5.88 12.64 -6.44
N LEU A 132 -5.09 12.33 -7.47
CA LEU A 132 -4.32 13.32 -8.22
C LEU A 132 -5.23 14.38 -8.86
N HIS A 133 -6.33 13.95 -9.48
CA HIS A 133 -7.30 14.86 -10.08
C HIS A 133 -7.92 15.80 -9.03
N TYR A 134 -8.35 15.26 -7.88
CA TYR A 134 -8.97 16.05 -6.81
C TYR A 134 -7.99 17.04 -6.18
N ILE A 135 -6.75 16.62 -5.94
CA ILE A 135 -5.69 17.51 -5.44
C ILE A 135 -5.43 18.63 -6.44
N SER A 136 -5.31 18.32 -7.73
CA SER A 136 -5.06 19.33 -8.77
C SER A 136 -6.19 20.37 -8.84
N SER A 137 -7.45 19.93 -8.82
CA SER A 137 -8.61 20.83 -8.81
C SER A 137 -8.67 21.71 -7.55
N LEU A 138 -8.39 21.16 -6.37
CA LEU A 138 -8.40 21.95 -5.13
C LEU A 138 -7.19 22.87 -4.98
N MET A 139 -6.02 22.45 -5.47
CA MET A 139 -4.81 23.27 -5.50
C MET A 139 -5.01 24.50 -6.39
N HIS A 140 -5.82 24.40 -7.45
CA HIS A 140 -6.21 25.56 -8.25
C HIS A 140 -7.07 26.56 -7.46
N TRP A 141 -7.92 26.09 -6.55
CA TRP A 141 -8.78 26.94 -5.71
C TRP A 141 -8.04 27.51 -4.47
N TYR A 142 -7.10 26.74 -3.90
CA TYR A 142 -6.38 27.06 -2.66
C TYR A 142 -4.87 26.79 -2.79
N PRO A 143 -4.15 27.51 -3.68
CA PRO A 143 -2.76 27.19 -4.01
C PRO A 143 -1.80 27.37 -2.84
N HIS A 144 -2.03 28.40 -2.00
CA HIS A 144 -1.16 28.72 -0.88
C HIS A 144 -1.21 27.63 0.20
N GLU A 145 -2.39 27.16 0.56
CA GLU A 145 -2.61 26.15 1.58
C GLU A 145 -2.05 24.79 1.13
N PHE A 146 -2.33 24.38 -0.11
CA PHE A 146 -1.87 23.11 -0.65
C PHE A 146 -0.34 23.02 -0.71
N THR A 147 0.30 24.12 -1.12
CA THR A 147 1.77 24.20 -1.20
C THR A 147 2.40 24.31 0.19
N LYS A 148 1.87 25.19 1.06
CA LYS A 148 2.41 25.42 2.41
C LYS A 148 2.40 24.17 3.28
N PHE A 149 1.32 23.39 3.21
CA PHE A 149 1.13 22.22 4.07
C PHE A 149 1.41 20.88 3.36
N ASN A 150 1.86 20.90 2.10
CA ASN A 150 2.10 19.70 1.29
C ASN A 150 0.93 18.70 1.31
N ILE A 151 -0.31 19.21 1.21
CA ILE A 151 -1.54 18.41 1.34
C ILE A 151 -1.54 17.24 0.36
N GLY A 152 -1.01 17.44 -0.85
CA GLY A 152 -0.90 16.38 -1.84
C GLY A 152 -0.03 15.21 -1.39
N ALA A 153 1.17 15.48 -0.89
CA ALA A 153 2.08 14.44 -0.38
C ALA A 153 1.48 13.69 0.81
N ILE A 154 0.88 14.42 1.77
CA ILE A 154 0.21 13.83 2.93
C ILE A 154 -0.94 12.91 2.48
N SER A 155 -1.72 13.31 1.48
CA SER A 155 -2.84 12.52 0.97
C SER A 155 -2.38 11.19 0.36
N PHE A 156 -1.28 11.18 -0.39
CA PHE A 156 -0.71 9.94 -0.93
C PHE A 156 -0.10 9.05 0.16
N ILE A 157 0.49 9.63 1.20
CA ILE A 157 0.97 8.89 2.37
C ILE A 157 -0.19 8.21 3.09
N ILE A 158 -1.29 8.93 3.33
CA ILE A 158 -2.50 8.37 3.95
C ILE A 158 -3.09 7.26 3.08
N LEU A 159 -3.13 7.44 1.76
CA LEU A 159 -3.62 6.41 0.83
C LEU A 159 -2.78 5.13 0.93
N ARG A 160 -1.44 5.26 0.91
CA ARG A 160 -0.54 4.13 1.10
C ARG A 160 -0.79 3.45 2.44
N ASP A 161 -0.87 4.22 3.52
CA ASP A 161 -1.03 3.70 4.87
C ASP A 161 -2.40 3.02 5.07
N ALA A 162 -3.44 3.43 4.34
CA ALA A 162 -4.75 2.77 4.32
C ALA A 162 -4.66 1.31 3.82
N HIS A 163 -3.70 0.99 2.95
CA HIS A 163 -3.51 -0.36 2.41
C HIS A 163 -2.93 -1.35 3.43
N VAL A 164 -2.66 -0.93 4.67
CA VAL A 164 -2.45 -1.86 5.79
C VAL A 164 -3.68 -2.74 6.03
N ASN A 165 -4.87 -2.23 5.65
CA ASN A 165 -6.12 -2.98 5.64
C ASN A 165 -6.74 -2.96 4.22
N PRO A 166 -6.28 -3.84 3.32
CA PRO A 166 -6.77 -3.88 1.95
C PRO A 166 -8.23 -4.31 1.84
N ASP A 167 -8.79 -5.06 2.81
CA ASP A 167 -10.22 -5.38 2.88
C ASP A 167 -11.06 -4.08 2.90
N TRP A 168 -10.68 -3.14 3.75
CA TRP A 168 -11.38 -1.86 3.89
C TRP A 168 -11.27 -1.02 2.62
N VAL A 169 -10.08 -0.96 2.00
CA VAL A 169 -9.87 -0.24 0.74
C VAL A 169 -10.74 -0.82 -0.38
N LEU A 170 -10.76 -2.15 -0.52
CA LEU A 170 -11.51 -2.85 -1.57
C LEU A 170 -13.02 -2.87 -1.33
N SER A 171 -13.49 -2.59 -0.11
CA SER A 171 -14.92 -2.48 0.21
C SER A 171 -15.56 -1.17 -0.28
N HIS A 172 -14.76 -0.22 -0.77
CA HIS A 172 -15.22 1.08 -1.23
C HIS A 172 -14.76 1.36 -2.66
N SER A 173 -15.44 2.30 -3.34
CA SER A 173 -15.00 2.73 -4.68
C SER A 173 -13.68 3.52 -4.60
N PRO A 174 -12.82 3.45 -5.63
CA PRO A 174 -11.57 4.21 -5.66
C PRO A 174 -11.77 5.73 -5.49
N GLN A 175 -12.86 6.27 -6.00
CA GLN A 175 -13.27 7.67 -5.82
C GLN A 175 -13.56 7.99 -4.36
N THR A 176 -14.28 7.09 -3.66
CA THR A 176 -14.59 7.24 -2.23
C THR A 176 -13.31 7.25 -1.42
N ILE A 177 -12.40 6.30 -1.64
CA ILE A 177 -11.12 6.22 -0.93
C ILE A 177 -10.28 7.48 -1.17
N ALA A 178 -10.17 7.96 -2.41
CA ALA A 178 -9.44 9.18 -2.74
C ALA A 178 -10.00 10.42 -1.99
N ILE A 179 -11.33 10.58 -1.94
CA ILE A 179 -11.96 11.67 -1.19
C ILE A 179 -11.66 11.56 0.31
N VAL A 180 -11.77 10.36 0.89
CA VAL A 180 -11.54 10.15 2.32
C VAL A 180 -10.08 10.44 2.69
N CYS A 181 -9.11 9.96 1.91
CA CYS A 181 -7.68 10.24 2.18
C CYS A 181 -7.38 11.74 2.12
N LEU A 182 -7.95 12.46 1.15
CA LEU A 182 -7.79 13.91 1.02
C LEU A 182 -8.49 14.68 2.15
N ALA A 183 -9.68 14.26 2.56
CA ALA A 183 -10.39 14.84 3.70
C ALA A 183 -9.61 14.67 5.01
N VAL A 184 -9.05 13.48 5.25
CA VAL A 184 -8.18 13.24 6.41
C VAL A 184 -6.92 14.10 6.34
N ALA A 185 -6.31 14.27 5.15
CA ALA A 185 -5.15 15.16 4.99
C ALA A 185 -5.48 16.61 5.36
N LEU A 186 -6.61 17.14 4.87
CA LEU A 186 -7.11 18.49 5.21
C LEU A 186 -7.40 18.63 6.71
N ARG A 187 -7.97 17.59 7.33
CA ARG A 187 -8.23 17.55 8.78
C ARG A 187 -6.93 17.59 9.59
N ILE A 188 -5.91 16.85 9.17
CA ILE A 188 -4.58 16.82 9.83
C ILE A 188 -3.88 18.18 9.70
N THR A 189 -3.94 18.82 8.53
CA THR A 189 -3.31 20.13 8.29
C THR A 189 -4.13 21.31 8.80
N LYS A 190 -5.33 21.07 9.34
CA LYS A 190 -6.29 22.08 9.82
C LYS A 190 -6.69 23.10 8.75
N VAL A 191 -6.68 22.69 7.48
CA VAL A 191 -7.12 23.51 6.36
C VAL A 191 -8.62 23.28 6.13
N SER A 192 -9.42 24.33 6.32
CA SER A 192 -10.86 24.31 6.03
C SER A 192 -11.13 24.77 4.61
N ILE A 193 -11.91 23.99 3.88
CA ILE A 193 -12.46 24.36 2.57
C ILE A 193 -13.95 24.62 2.76
N ASP A 194 -14.41 25.84 2.48
CA ASP A 194 -15.77 26.29 2.80
C ASP A 194 -16.85 25.59 1.96
N VAL A 195 -16.49 25.15 0.75
CA VAL A 195 -17.38 24.44 -0.16
C VAL A 195 -17.43 22.95 0.18
N ARG A 196 -18.57 22.30 -0.05
CA ARG A 196 -18.69 20.82 -0.07
C ARG A 196 -17.96 20.26 -1.30
N TRP A 197 -16.64 20.43 -1.34
CA TRP A 197 -15.81 20.10 -2.48
C TRP A 197 -15.97 18.64 -2.93
N TYR A 198 -16.19 17.71 -2.00
CA TYR A 198 -16.38 16.29 -2.30
C TYR A 198 -17.63 16.01 -3.14
N SER A 199 -18.69 16.82 -3.04
CA SER A 199 -19.89 16.61 -3.86
C SER A 199 -19.69 17.03 -5.32
N VAL A 200 -18.70 17.88 -5.59
CA VAL A 200 -18.31 18.25 -6.97
C VAL A 200 -17.70 17.04 -7.68
N PHE A 201 -16.91 16.25 -6.96
CA PHE A 201 -16.19 15.11 -7.53
C PHE A 201 -17.01 13.81 -7.54
N TYR A 202 -17.83 13.59 -6.52
CA TYR A 202 -18.60 12.37 -6.39
C TYR A 202 -19.97 12.66 -5.77
N PRO A 203 -21.04 12.75 -6.59
CA PRO A 203 -22.37 13.16 -6.13
C PRO A 203 -22.96 12.29 -5.02
N SER A 204 -22.58 11.01 -4.94
CA SER A 204 -23.07 10.10 -3.90
C SER A 204 -22.38 10.25 -2.54
N MET A 205 -21.35 11.11 -2.44
CA MET A 205 -20.65 11.36 -1.18
C MET A 205 -21.43 12.34 -0.30
N THR A 206 -21.99 11.83 0.81
CA THR A 206 -22.65 12.64 1.83
C THR A 206 -21.69 13.01 2.97
N LYS A 207 -21.97 14.10 3.68
CA LYS A 207 -21.17 14.54 4.84
C LYS A 207 -21.11 13.47 5.95
N SER A 208 -22.21 12.78 6.20
CA SER A 208 -22.28 11.71 7.21
C SER A 208 -21.45 10.50 6.82
N LYS A 209 -21.52 10.10 5.53
CA LYS A 209 -20.70 9.02 4.98
C LYS A 209 -19.22 9.36 5.06
N LEU A 210 -18.83 10.58 4.67
CA LEU A 210 -17.44 11.03 4.72
C LEU A 210 -16.89 10.97 6.15
N ARG A 211 -17.58 11.59 7.12
CA ARG A 211 -17.15 11.59 8.53
C ARG A 211 -16.96 10.18 9.09
N ARG A 212 -17.92 9.29 8.84
CA ARG A 212 -17.82 7.89 9.26
C ARG A 212 -16.57 7.22 8.70
N LEU A 213 -16.29 7.39 7.41
CA LEU A 213 -15.11 6.80 6.76
C LEU A 213 -13.80 7.44 7.21
N GLU A 214 -13.78 8.73 7.50
CA GLU A 214 -12.62 9.42 8.09
C GLU A 214 -12.25 8.85 9.46
N ASP A 215 -13.25 8.58 10.30
CA ASP A 215 -13.05 8.02 11.64
C ASP A 215 -12.65 6.53 11.59
N GLU A 216 -13.25 5.76 10.67
CA GLU A 216 -12.81 4.39 10.37
C GLU A 216 -11.34 4.37 9.91
N LEU A 217 -10.98 5.20 8.93
CA LEU A 217 -9.61 5.24 8.40
C LEU A 217 -8.59 5.62 9.48
N VAL A 218 -8.90 6.63 10.30
CA VAL A 218 -8.03 7.02 11.41
C VAL A 218 -7.89 5.91 12.45
N THR A 219 -8.98 5.21 12.78
CA THR A 219 -8.93 4.07 13.70
C THR A 219 -8.09 2.91 13.14
N LEU A 220 -8.18 2.68 11.82
CA LEU A 220 -7.40 1.65 11.14
C LEU A 220 -5.91 1.97 11.15
N VAL A 221 -5.54 3.21 10.78
CA VAL A 221 -4.14 3.62 10.64
C VAL A 221 -3.47 3.87 11.99
N LEU A 222 -4.14 4.47 12.98
CA LEU A 222 -3.52 4.85 14.26
C LEU A 222 -3.27 3.69 15.22
N LYS A 223 -3.93 2.54 15.07
CA LYS A 223 -3.64 1.33 15.88
C LYS A 223 -2.30 0.65 15.52
N ARG A 224 -1.27 1.42 15.17
CA ARG A 224 0.09 0.93 14.97
C ARG A 224 0.68 0.43 16.28
#